data_AF-A0A2I0I9R2-F1
#
_entry.id   AF-A0A2I0I9R2-F1
#
_cell.length_a   1.000
_cell.length_b   1.000
_cell.length_c   1.000
_cell.angle_alpha   90.00
_cell.angle_beta   90.00
_cell.angle_gamma   90.00
#
_symmetry.space_group_name_H-M   'P 1'
#
loop_
_entity.id
_entity.type
_entity.pdbx_description
1 polymer ?
#
loop_
_entity_poly.entity_id
_entity_poly.type
_entity_poly.pdbx_seq_one_letter_code
_entity_poly.pdbx_strand_id
1 'polypeptide(L)'
;MLKSVVYYGEELLGEVEVYLQQQQQQRQEGGGEDGEDYYNNNNYHDDGNYKNNTYNNGRGKMIEDVVKERIKIGHFSQPSERCPPLAVLHTITSTGVCFKMESKSMENSPLSLLHSSCIRDNKTAIMPLGKEELHLVAMFSRNNDRQYPCFWGFSVQAGLYSSCLVMLNLRCLGIVFDLDETLIVANTMRSFEDRIEALQRKISADSDPQRISGMLAEVKRYQDDKSILKQYVENDQVVDNGKVIKIQSEVVPALSDNHQTVVRPLIRMQEKNIILTRINPQ
;
A
#
# COMPACT_ATOMS: atom_id res chain seq x y z
N MET A 1 -29.18 -8.80 1.88
CA MET A 1 -29.14 -7.59 1.02
C MET A 1 -29.77 -6.46 1.79
N LEU A 2 -29.09 -5.32 1.86
CA LEU A 2 -29.55 -4.09 2.49
C LEU A 2 -29.67 -3.00 1.42
N LYS A 3 -30.59 -2.05 1.59
CA LYS A 3 -30.61 -0.83 0.78
C LYS A 3 -29.97 0.29 1.59
N SER A 4 -29.13 1.09 0.92
CA SER A 4 -28.46 2.23 1.54
C SER A 4 -28.29 3.37 0.53
N VAL A 5 -27.76 4.48 1.01
CA VAL A 5 -27.49 5.70 0.26
C VAL A 5 -26.04 6.11 0.50
N VAL A 6 -25.39 6.56 -0.57
CA VAL A 6 -23.99 7.01 -0.55
C VAL A 6 -23.95 8.53 -0.63
N TYR A 7 -23.19 9.15 0.26
CA TYR A 7 -22.92 10.58 0.28
C TYR A 7 -21.42 10.86 0.14
N TYR A 8 -21.08 12.00 -0.45
CA TYR A 8 -19.76 12.62 -0.35
C TYR A 8 -19.92 14.00 0.30
N GLY A 9 -19.42 14.15 1.52
CA GLY A 9 -19.81 15.28 2.36
C GLY A 9 -21.33 15.28 2.60
N GLU A 10 -22.03 16.33 2.16
CA GLU A 10 -23.50 16.45 2.25
C GLU A 10 -24.21 16.12 0.92
N GLU A 11 -23.46 15.84 -0.16
CA GLU A 11 -24.02 15.55 -1.48
C GLU A 11 -24.43 14.08 -1.59
N LEU A 12 -25.69 13.83 -1.95
CA LEU A 12 -26.19 12.48 -2.24
C LEU A 12 -25.66 12.02 -3.60
N LEU A 13 -24.91 10.92 -3.61
CA LEU A 13 -24.37 10.34 -4.84
C LEU A 13 -25.30 9.31 -5.48
N GLY A 14 -26.10 8.61 -4.67
CA GLY A 14 -27.09 7.64 -5.15
C GLY A 14 -27.43 6.52 -4.16
N GLU A 15 -28.40 5.70 -4.56
CA GLU A 15 -28.82 4.50 -3.82
C GLU A 15 -27.97 3.27 -4.21
N VAL A 16 -27.75 2.38 -3.25
CA VAL A 16 -26.97 1.15 -3.43
C VAL A 16 -27.64 -0.05 -2.76
N GLU A 17 -27.46 -1.21 -3.37
CA GLU A 17 -27.74 -2.52 -2.77
C GLU A 17 -26.44 -3.05 -2.15
N VAL A 18 -26.47 -3.36 -0.85
CA VAL A 18 -25.31 -3.81 -0.06
C VAL A 18 -25.47 -5.28 0.30
N TYR A 19 -24.41 -6.05 0.04
CA TYR A 19 -24.30 -7.47 0.30
C TYR A 19 -23.18 -7.68 1.31
N LEU A 20 -23.56 -7.91 2.57
CA LEU A 20 -22.62 -8.27 3.62
C LEU A 20 -21.99 -9.62 3.28
N GLN A 21 -20.68 -9.72 3.43
CA GLN A 21 -19.97 -10.96 3.21
C GLN A 21 -19.96 -11.75 4.52
N GLN A 22 -20.58 -12.94 4.53
CA GLN A 22 -20.44 -13.85 5.65
C GLN A 22 -18.96 -14.24 5.76
N GLN A 23 -18.38 -14.07 6.95
CA GLN A 23 -16.99 -14.44 7.22
C GLN A 23 -16.84 -15.95 6.92
N GLN A 24 -16.19 -16.30 5.80
CA GLN A 24 -15.74 -17.65 5.58
C GLN A 24 -14.64 -17.93 6.61
N GLN A 25 -15.02 -18.57 7.72
CA GLN A 25 -14.07 -19.30 8.55
C GLN A 25 -13.27 -20.21 7.62
N GLN A 26 -11.95 -20.07 7.64
CA GLN A 26 -11.06 -21.02 7.00
C GLN A 26 -11.33 -22.40 7.62
N ARG A 27 -12.12 -23.24 6.93
CA ARG A 27 -12.04 -24.68 7.11
C ARG A 27 -10.84 -25.15 6.30
N GLN A 28 -9.70 -25.29 6.96
CA GLN A 28 -8.74 -26.34 6.64
C GLN A 28 -8.50 -27.14 7.92
N GLU A 29 -9.46 -28.01 8.23
CA GLU A 29 -9.23 -29.18 9.06
C GLU A 29 -9.55 -30.41 8.20
N GLY A 30 -8.57 -31.30 8.06
CA GLY A 30 -8.80 -32.73 7.89
C GLY A 30 -8.61 -33.34 6.49
N GLY A 31 -7.49 -34.04 6.32
CA GLY A 31 -7.30 -35.15 5.35
C GLY A 31 -6.01 -35.01 4.52
N GLY A 32 -4.98 -35.82 4.66
CA GLY A 32 -4.81 -37.07 5.42
C GLY A 32 -3.31 -37.42 5.54
N GLU A 33 -3.09 -38.50 6.28
CA GLU A 33 -1.87 -39.01 6.90
C GLU A 33 -0.75 -39.38 5.91
N ASP A 34 0.51 -39.15 6.32
CA ASP A 34 1.54 -40.17 6.54
C ASP A 34 2.94 -39.53 6.55
N GLY A 35 3.69 -39.69 7.65
CA GLY A 35 5.15 -39.47 7.65
C GLY A 35 5.77 -38.83 8.89
N GLU A 36 5.99 -39.67 9.91
CA GLU A 36 7.16 -39.71 10.81
C GLU A 36 7.45 -38.55 11.79
N ASP A 37 7.28 -38.91 13.06
CA ASP A 37 7.75 -38.34 14.31
C ASP A 37 9.18 -37.76 14.28
N TYR A 38 9.38 -36.55 14.81
CA TYR A 38 10.48 -36.21 15.74
C TYR A 38 10.15 -34.93 16.55
N TYR A 39 10.14 -35.09 17.88
CA TYR A 39 10.09 -34.12 18.99
C TYR A 39 10.00 -32.60 18.68
N ASN A 40 9.00 -31.93 19.27
CA ASN A 40 9.33 -30.96 20.33
C ASN A 40 8.16 -30.66 21.29
N ASN A 41 8.50 -30.68 22.56
CA ASN A 41 7.65 -30.48 23.71
C ASN A 41 7.65 -28.97 24.03
N ASN A 42 6.52 -28.28 23.88
CA ASN A 42 6.30 -26.97 24.49
C ASN A 42 4.80 -26.76 24.73
N ASN A 43 4.38 -27.05 25.96
CA ASN A 43 3.12 -26.58 26.51
C ASN A 43 3.12 -25.04 26.55
N TYR A 44 2.51 -24.43 25.54
CA TYR A 44 1.92 -23.10 25.68
C TYR A 44 0.41 -23.27 25.70
N HIS A 45 -0.22 -22.90 26.82
CA HIS A 45 -1.65 -22.71 26.91
C HIS A 45 -2.07 -21.63 25.89
N ASP A 46 -2.79 -22.06 24.85
CA ASP A 46 -3.48 -21.19 23.90
C ASP A 46 -4.80 -20.71 24.51
N ASP A 47 -4.76 -19.57 25.20
CA ASP A 47 -5.94 -18.81 25.66
C ASP A 47 -6.40 -17.76 24.62
N GLY A 48 -5.99 -17.89 23.34
CA GLY A 48 -6.15 -16.85 22.32
C GLY A 48 -7.49 -16.83 21.56
N ASN A 49 -8.27 -17.91 21.56
CA ASN A 49 -9.30 -18.10 20.53
C ASN A 49 -10.67 -17.45 20.87
N TYR A 50 -11.01 -17.29 22.15
CA TYR A 50 -12.34 -16.77 22.55
C TYR A 50 -12.50 -15.26 22.33
N LYS A 51 -11.43 -14.46 22.46
CA LYS A 51 -11.51 -13.00 22.29
C LYS A 51 -11.66 -12.61 20.81
N ASN A 52 -10.94 -13.27 19.91
CA ASN A 52 -10.99 -12.95 18.48
C ASN A 52 -12.39 -13.14 17.88
N ASN A 53 -13.13 -14.17 18.31
CA ASN A 53 -14.49 -14.40 17.83
C ASN A 53 -15.49 -13.33 18.27
N THR A 54 -15.41 -12.84 19.52
CA THR A 54 -16.30 -11.78 20.00
C THR A 54 -15.98 -10.42 19.36
N TYR A 55 -14.70 -10.09 19.20
CA TYR A 55 -14.27 -8.87 18.51
C TYR A 55 -14.70 -8.86 17.03
N ASN A 56 -14.53 -9.98 16.32
CA ASN A 56 -14.92 -10.10 14.92
C ASN A 56 -16.44 -10.04 14.72
N ASN A 57 -17.21 -10.59 15.66
CA ASN A 57 -18.68 -10.55 15.62
C ASN A 57 -19.21 -9.13 15.91
N GLY A 58 -18.61 -8.42 16.88
CA GLY A 58 -18.95 -7.03 17.19
C GLY A 58 -18.60 -6.07 16.04
N ARG A 59 -17.44 -6.25 15.42
CA ARG A 59 -17.00 -5.46 14.26
C ARG A 59 -17.90 -5.66 13.04
N GLY A 60 -18.28 -6.90 12.74
CA GLY A 60 -19.21 -7.21 11.65
C GLY A 60 -20.56 -6.52 11.82
N LYS A 61 -21.11 -6.57 13.05
CA LYS A 61 -22.36 -5.89 13.39
C LYS A 61 -22.26 -4.36 13.28
N MET A 62 -21.15 -3.78 13.75
CA MET A 62 -20.92 -2.33 13.64
C MET A 62 -20.91 -1.88 12.17
N ILE A 63 -20.22 -2.63 11.30
CA ILE A 63 -20.20 -2.33 9.85
C ILE A 63 -21.60 -2.44 9.27
N GLU A 64 -22.35 -3.50 9.60
CA GLU A 64 -23.74 -3.68 9.18
C GLU A 64 -24.63 -2.49 9.59
N ASP A 65 -24.56 -2.07 10.85
CA ASP A 65 -25.37 -0.96 11.36
C ASP A 65 -25.07 0.35 10.62
N VAL A 66 -23.80 0.63 10.37
CA VAL A 66 -23.34 1.85 9.70
C VAL A 66 -23.73 1.86 8.22
N VAL A 67 -23.47 0.77 7.49
CA VAL A 67 -23.83 0.71 6.06
C VAL A 67 -25.34 0.67 5.86
N LYS A 68 -26.11 0.20 6.85
CA LYS A 68 -27.59 0.22 6.81
C LYS A 68 -28.14 1.64 7.01
N GLU A 69 -27.49 2.48 7.80
CA GLU A 69 -27.93 3.87 8.00
C GLU A 69 -27.63 4.74 6.76
N ARG A 70 -26.35 4.94 6.46
CA ARG A 70 -25.86 5.63 5.26
C ARG A 70 -24.34 5.49 5.13
N ILE A 71 -23.85 5.47 3.90
CA ILE A 71 -22.41 5.48 3.62
C ILE A 71 -21.97 6.93 3.38
N LYS A 72 -21.10 7.47 4.23
CA LYS A 72 -20.60 8.84 4.12
C LYS A 72 -19.11 8.85 3.79
N ILE A 73 -18.79 9.07 2.52
CA ILE A 73 -17.42 9.21 2.05
C ILE A 73 -16.87 10.54 2.58
N GLY A 74 -15.74 10.46 3.27
CA GLY A 74 -15.04 11.63 3.80
C GLY A 74 -13.98 12.15 2.84
N HIS A 75 -13.19 11.24 2.24
CA HIS A 75 -12.06 11.60 1.37
C HIS A 75 -11.64 10.42 0.48
N PHE A 76 -10.67 10.66 -0.42
CA PHE A 76 -10.04 9.60 -1.20
C PHE A 76 -8.69 9.21 -0.61
N SER A 77 -8.30 7.94 -0.78
CA SER A 77 -6.95 7.50 -0.44
C SER A 77 -5.89 8.18 -1.32
N GLN A 78 -4.64 8.12 -0.87
CA GLN A 78 -3.50 8.34 -1.75
C GLN A 78 -3.49 7.26 -2.87
N PRO A 79 -3.03 7.61 -4.08
CA PRO A 79 -2.89 6.65 -5.17
C PRO A 79 -1.71 5.71 -4.88
N SER A 80 -1.87 4.43 -5.20
CA SER A 80 -0.77 3.47 -5.10
C SER A 80 0.03 3.42 -6.41
N GLU A 81 1.36 3.50 -6.32
CA GLU A 81 2.26 3.45 -7.48
C GLU A 81 2.78 2.04 -7.79
N ARG A 82 2.49 1.07 -6.92
CA ARG A 82 3.08 -0.29 -6.95
C ARG A 82 2.04 -1.38 -7.18
N CYS A 83 0.93 -1.30 -6.45
CA CYS A 83 -0.09 -2.33 -6.44
C CYS A 83 -1.49 -1.70 -6.51
N PRO A 84 -2.46 -2.29 -7.21
CA PRO A 84 -3.85 -1.84 -7.13
C PRO A 84 -4.33 -1.81 -5.66
N PRO A 85 -5.19 -0.85 -5.25
CA PRO A 85 -5.71 -0.78 -3.89
C PRO A 85 -6.31 -2.09 -3.40
N LEU A 86 -6.93 -2.86 -4.30
CA LEU A 86 -7.44 -4.19 -4.01
C LEU A 86 -6.36 -5.13 -3.46
N ALA A 87 -5.20 -5.18 -4.10
CA ALA A 87 -4.10 -6.06 -3.69
C ALA A 87 -3.56 -5.63 -2.32
N VAL A 88 -3.34 -4.33 -2.13
CA VAL A 88 -2.87 -3.78 -0.85
C VAL A 88 -3.86 -4.11 0.27
N LEU A 89 -5.15 -3.86 0.05
CA LEU A 89 -6.19 -4.08 1.06
C LEU A 89 -6.34 -5.55 1.41
N HIS A 90 -6.24 -6.47 0.44
CA HIS A 90 -6.23 -7.91 0.70
C HIS A 90 -5.05 -8.36 1.56
N THR A 91 -3.89 -7.72 1.43
CA THR A 91 -2.71 -8.05 2.23
C THR A 91 -2.82 -7.56 3.68
N ILE A 92 -3.43 -6.39 3.90
CA ILE A 92 -3.40 -5.72 5.22
C ILE A 92 -4.67 -5.94 6.05
N THR A 93 -5.75 -6.36 5.40
CA THR A 93 -7.01 -6.68 6.09
C THR A 93 -6.90 -8.01 6.82
N SER A 94 -7.45 -8.10 8.03
CA SER A 94 -7.55 -9.36 8.78
C SER A 94 -8.78 -10.19 8.37
N THR A 95 -9.81 -9.56 7.82
CA THR A 95 -11.13 -10.20 7.57
C THR A 95 -11.49 -10.31 6.09
N GLY A 96 -10.64 -9.81 5.19
CA GLY A 96 -10.95 -9.74 3.77
C GLY A 96 -11.97 -8.64 3.45
N VAL A 97 -12.79 -8.89 2.42
CA VAL A 97 -13.91 -8.04 2.01
C VAL A 97 -15.04 -8.18 3.03
N CYS A 98 -15.50 -7.08 3.62
CA CYS A 98 -16.59 -7.08 4.59
C CYS A 98 -17.97 -6.98 3.93
N PHE A 99 -18.08 -6.26 2.82
CA PHE A 99 -19.30 -6.19 2.03
C PHE A 99 -19.01 -5.84 0.58
N LYS A 100 -20.00 -6.05 -0.29
CA LYS A 100 -20.01 -5.56 -1.67
C LYS A 100 -21.21 -4.65 -1.83
N MET A 101 -21.08 -3.60 -2.61
CA MET A 101 -22.22 -2.75 -2.96
C MET A 101 -22.26 -2.52 -4.46
N GLU A 102 -23.47 -2.45 -4.99
CA GLU A 102 -23.72 -2.16 -6.40
C GLU A 102 -24.87 -1.16 -6.53
N SER A 103 -24.86 -0.41 -7.63
CA SER A 103 -25.93 0.54 -7.94
C SER A 103 -26.43 0.33 -9.36
N LYS A 104 -27.74 0.17 -9.52
CA LYS A 104 -28.39 0.15 -10.84
C LYS A 104 -28.56 1.54 -11.45
N SER A 105 -27.84 2.54 -10.90
CA SER A 105 -27.86 3.92 -11.37
C SER A 105 -27.45 4.04 -12.84
N MET A 106 -28.01 5.04 -13.51
CA MET A 106 -27.70 5.34 -14.91
C MET A 106 -26.23 5.71 -15.10
N GLU A 107 -25.75 5.51 -16.33
CA GLU A 107 -24.45 6.03 -16.78
C GLU A 107 -24.37 7.55 -16.53
N ASN A 108 -23.20 8.03 -16.08
CA ASN A 108 -22.93 9.43 -15.70
C ASN A 108 -23.63 9.94 -14.43
N SER A 109 -24.23 9.08 -13.60
CA SER A 109 -24.62 9.44 -12.24
C SER A 109 -23.39 9.86 -11.39
N PRO A 110 -23.56 10.69 -10.33
CA PRO A 110 -22.46 11.06 -9.43
C PRO A 110 -21.72 9.84 -8.86
N LEU A 111 -22.44 8.76 -8.54
CA LEU A 111 -21.85 7.51 -8.08
C LEU A 111 -21.05 6.78 -9.18
N SER A 112 -21.47 6.87 -10.45
CA SER A 112 -20.71 6.36 -11.60
C SER A 112 -19.43 7.17 -11.86
N LEU A 113 -19.48 8.49 -11.67
CA LEU A 113 -18.31 9.35 -11.74
C LEU A 113 -17.30 9.08 -10.61
N LEU A 114 -17.80 8.85 -9.39
CA LEU A 114 -16.98 8.43 -8.25
C LEU A 114 -16.27 7.11 -8.58
N HIS A 115 -17.02 6.10 -9.03
CA HIS A 115 -16.49 4.78 -9.38
C HIS A 115 -15.40 4.86 -10.45
N SER A 116 -15.70 5.55 -11.55
CA SER A 116 -14.75 5.74 -12.66
C SER A 116 -13.49 6.47 -12.22
N SER A 117 -13.63 7.46 -11.33
CA SER A 117 -12.47 8.22 -10.81
C SER A 117 -11.60 7.37 -9.89
N CYS A 118 -12.18 6.53 -9.02
CA CYS A 118 -11.42 5.59 -8.19
C CYS A 118 -10.59 4.62 -9.04
N ILE A 119 -11.18 4.09 -10.13
CA ILE A 119 -10.47 3.20 -11.07
C ILE A 119 -9.34 3.96 -11.77
N ARG A 120 -9.66 5.09 -12.40
CA ARG A 120 -8.70 5.87 -13.19
C ARG A 120 -7.51 6.33 -12.36
N ASP A 121 -7.76 6.81 -11.15
CA ASP A 121 -6.73 7.43 -10.32
C ASP A 121 -6.06 6.43 -9.36
N ASN A 122 -6.45 5.14 -9.43
CA ASN A 122 -5.95 4.06 -8.56
C ASN A 122 -6.13 4.37 -7.06
N LYS A 123 -7.31 4.87 -6.70
CA LYS A 123 -7.69 5.31 -5.35
C LYS A 123 -8.89 4.53 -4.83
N THR A 124 -9.12 4.67 -3.53
CA THR A 124 -10.34 4.21 -2.87
C THR A 124 -11.10 5.40 -2.31
N ALA A 125 -12.42 5.28 -2.23
CA ALA A 125 -13.23 6.22 -1.46
C ALA A 125 -13.26 5.75 0.00
N ILE A 126 -12.95 6.64 0.94
CA ILE A 126 -12.80 6.32 2.36
C ILE A 126 -13.98 6.87 3.15
N MET A 127 -14.61 6.00 3.94
CA MET A 127 -15.55 6.36 4.99
C MET A 127 -14.87 6.17 6.36
N PRO A 128 -14.59 7.26 7.11
CA PRO A 128 -14.03 7.17 8.45
C PRO A 128 -14.98 6.47 9.42
N LEU A 129 -14.44 5.58 10.27
CA LEU A 129 -15.20 4.80 11.24
C LEU A 129 -14.47 4.73 12.59
N GLY A 130 -14.35 5.88 13.27
CA GLY A 130 -13.68 5.98 14.56
C GLY A 130 -12.18 5.67 14.44
N LYS A 131 -11.76 4.49 14.94
CA LYS A 131 -10.36 4.00 14.84
C LYS A 131 -10.10 3.19 13.57
N GLU A 132 -11.13 2.96 12.76
CA GLU A 132 -11.09 2.21 11.52
C GLU A 132 -11.45 3.11 10.35
N GLU A 133 -11.15 2.63 9.15
CA GLU A 133 -11.54 3.24 7.89
C GLU A 133 -12.15 2.17 6.99
N LEU A 134 -13.31 2.49 6.41
CA LEU A 134 -13.92 1.69 5.36
C LEU A 134 -13.43 2.19 4.00
N HIS A 135 -12.63 1.35 3.34
CA HIS A 135 -12.19 1.58 1.98
C HIS A 135 -13.15 0.95 0.99
N LEU A 136 -13.71 1.77 0.10
CA LEU A 136 -14.55 1.35 -1.01
C LEU A 136 -13.67 1.25 -2.26
N VAL A 137 -13.33 0.02 -2.63
CA VAL A 137 -12.53 -0.29 -3.83
C VAL A 137 -13.46 -0.44 -5.01
N ALA A 138 -13.30 0.40 -6.03
CA ALA A 138 -14.09 0.29 -7.25
C ALA A 138 -13.70 -0.97 -8.04
N MET A 139 -14.71 -1.74 -8.45
CA MET A 139 -14.55 -3.02 -9.14
C MET A 139 -15.34 -3.02 -10.45
N PHE A 140 -14.85 -3.75 -11.45
CA PHE A 140 -15.63 -4.06 -12.65
C PHE A 140 -16.61 -5.19 -12.35
N SER A 141 -17.86 -5.05 -12.80
CA SER A 141 -18.85 -6.14 -12.71
C SER A 141 -18.41 -7.34 -13.55
N ARG A 142 -18.56 -8.57 -13.02
CA ARG A 142 -18.20 -9.81 -13.73
C ARG A 142 -19.30 -10.32 -14.68
N ASN A 143 -20.53 -9.79 -14.59
CA ASN A 143 -21.66 -10.23 -15.41
C ASN A 143 -22.04 -9.19 -16.49
N ASN A 144 -22.21 -9.70 -17.71
CA ASN A 144 -22.32 -9.03 -19.01
C ASN A 144 -23.29 -7.84 -19.13
N ASP A 145 -22.96 -7.00 -20.14
CA ASP A 145 -23.75 -5.98 -20.84
C ASP A 145 -24.05 -4.64 -20.18
N ARG A 146 -23.94 -4.49 -18.84
CA ARG A 146 -24.22 -3.20 -18.20
C ARG A 146 -23.19 -2.81 -17.14
N GLN A 147 -22.56 -1.66 -17.36
CA GLN A 147 -21.47 -1.13 -16.55
C GLN A 147 -22.00 -0.34 -15.35
N TYR A 148 -22.53 -1.05 -14.37
CA TYR A 148 -23.01 -0.46 -13.13
C TYR A 148 -21.86 -0.24 -12.13
N PRO A 149 -21.89 0.84 -11.32
CA PRO A 149 -20.92 1.05 -10.25
C PRO A 149 -20.95 -0.07 -9.23
N CYS A 150 -19.79 -0.72 -9.01
CA CYS A 150 -19.61 -1.78 -8.02
C CYS A 150 -18.41 -1.46 -7.13
N PHE A 151 -18.58 -1.63 -5.82
CA PHE A 151 -17.51 -1.43 -4.85
C PHE A 151 -17.40 -2.60 -3.89
N TRP A 152 -16.17 -2.94 -3.51
CA TRP A 152 -15.89 -3.87 -2.42
C TRP A 152 -15.41 -3.07 -1.20
N GLY A 153 -16.07 -3.29 -0.07
CA GLY A 153 -15.75 -2.67 1.21
C GLY A 153 -14.70 -3.48 1.95
N PHE A 154 -13.66 -2.80 2.43
CA PHE A 154 -12.66 -3.33 3.34
C PHE A 154 -12.63 -2.47 4.58
N SER A 155 -12.57 -3.08 5.77
CA SER A 155 -12.30 -2.34 7.00
C SER A 155 -10.87 -2.59 7.46
N VAL A 156 -10.11 -1.52 7.67
CA VAL A 156 -8.74 -1.54 8.18
C VAL A 156 -8.57 -0.51 9.30
N GLN A 157 -7.48 -0.59 10.06
CA GLN A 157 -7.16 0.48 11.02
C GLN A 157 -6.89 1.79 10.29
N ALA A 158 -7.31 2.91 10.90
CA ALA A 158 -7.13 4.23 10.31
C ALA A 158 -5.65 4.51 10.00
N GLY A 159 -5.35 4.91 8.77
CA GLY A 159 -3.99 5.20 8.30
C GLY A 159 -3.12 3.98 7.98
N LEU A 160 -3.61 2.74 8.18
CA LEU A 160 -2.84 1.53 7.84
C LEU A 160 -2.58 1.44 6.34
N TYR A 161 -3.58 1.70 5.51
CA TYR A 161 -3.44 1.71 4.05
C TYR A 161 -2.34 2.70 3.60
N SER A 162 -2.40 3.94 4.10
CA SER A 162 -1.43 4.99 3.79
C SER A 162 -0.02 4.61 4.25
N SER A 163 0.12 4.05 5.45
CA SER A 163 1.41 3.55 5.97
C SER A 163 1.97 2.44 5.08
N CYS A 164 1.13 1.51 4.65
CA CYS A 164 1.53 0.45 3.73
C CYS A 164 1.93 0.97 2.37
N LEU A 165 1.31 2.03 1.84
CA LEU A 165 1.78 2.66 0.60
C LEU A 165 3.19 3.25 0.73
N VAL A 166 3.51 3.88 1.87
CA VAL A 166 4.86 4.37 2.13
C VAL A 166 5.88 3.22 2.14
N MET A 167 5.55 2.09 2.77
CA MET A 167 6.42 0.90 2.80
C MET A 167 6.51 0.18 1.44
N LEU A 168 5.44 0.15 0.65
CA LEU A 168 5.49 -0.43 -0.70
C LEU A 168 6.27 0.47 -1.65
N ASN A 169 6.26 1.78 -1.40
CA ASN A 169 7.06 2.74 -2.16
C ASN A 169 8.49 2.87 -1.65
N LEU A 170 9.08 1.78 -1.11
CA LEU A 170 10.52 1.72 -0.88
C LEU A 170 11.23 2.03 -2.20
N ARG A 171 11.99 3.12 -2.17
CA ARG A 171 12.83 3.58 -3.28
C ARG A 171 13.89 2.53 -3.58
N CYS A 172 14.41 2.56 -4.80
CA CYS A 172 15.48 1.68 -5.23
C CYS A 172 16.84 2.10 -4.66
N LEU A 173 16.92 3.23 -3.92
CA LEU A 173 18.10 3.76 -3.23
C LEU A 173 18.22 3.33 -1.76
N GLY A 174 17.63 2.20 -1.37
CA GLY A 174 17.82 1.68 -0.02
C GLY A 174 19.29 1.28 0.25
N ILE A 175 19.87 1.77 1.35
CA ILE A 175 21.05 1.18 1.99
C ILE A 175 20.53 0.46 3.24
N VAL A 176 20.87 -0.82 3.38
CA VAL A 176 20.49 -1.62 4.56
C VAL A 176 21.75 -1.89 5.37
N PHE A 177 21.74 -1.46 6.62
CA PHE A 177 22.73 -1.82 7.64
C PHE A 177 22.11 -2.89 8.56
N ASP A 178 22.90 -3.87 9.00
CA ASP A 178 22.49 -4.76 10.10
C ASP A 178 22.68 -4.09 11.47
N LEU A 179 22.44 -4.84 12.55
CA LEU A 179 22.57 -4.34 13.93
C LEU A 179 24.00 -3.90 14.28
N ASP A 180 25.00 -4.35 13.54
CA ASP A 180 26.41 -4.06 13.76
C ASP A 180 26.96 -3.03 12.74
N GLU A 181 26.07 -2.26 12.09
CA GLU A 181 26.42 -1.27 11.06
C GLU A 181 27.14 -1.86 9.83
N THR A 182 27.03 -3.17 9.61
CA THR A 182 27.58 -3.81 8.41
C THR A 182 26.65 -3.54 7.24
N LEU A 183 27.22 -3.00 6.15
CA LEU A 183 26.49 -2.78 4.91
C LEU A 183 26.02 -4.13 4.32
N ILE A 184 24.73 -4.42 4.40
CA ILE A 184 24.14 -5.64 3.85
C ILE A 184 23.92 -5.49 2.34
N VAL A 185 23.38 -4.35 1.91
CA VAL A 185 23.07 -4.06 0.50
C VAL A 185 23.29 -2.58 0.22
N ALA A 186 24.03 -2.29 -0.86
CA ALA A 186 24.11 -0.98 -1.49
C ALA A 186 23.80 -1.07 -2.98
N ASN A 187 23.15 -0.03 -3.51
CA ASN A 187 22.97 0.12 -4.95
C ASN A 187 24.05 1.08 -5.49
N THR A 188 24.81 0.62 -6.48
CA THR A 188 25.77 1.42 -7.26
C THR A 188 25.14 1.87 -8.58
N MET A 189 25.71 2.89 -9.23
CA MET A 189 25.27 3.33 -10.58
C MET A 189 25.19 2.16 -11.57
N ARG A 190 26.17 1.24 -11.53
CA ARG A 190 26.19 0.02 -12.34
C ARG A 190 25.00 -0.90 -11.99
N SER A 191 24.74 -1.14 -10.71
CA SER A 191 23.59 -1.98 -10.31
C SER A 191 22.24 -1.40 -10.74
N PHE A 192 22.10 -0.08 -10.83
CA PHE A 192 20.92 0.57 -11.43
C PHE A 192 20.83 0.28 -12.93
N GLU A 193 21.93 0.44 -13.67
CA GLU A 193 22.00 0.18 -15.11
C GLU A 193 21.64 -1.27 -15.43
N ASP A 194 22.25 -2.23 -14.73
CA ASP A 194 22.04 -3.65 -14.93
C ASP A 194 20.56 -4.03 -14.69
N ARG A 195 19.93 -3.47 -13.63
CA ARG A 195 18.51 -3.70 -13.32
C ARG A 195 17.57 -3.09 -14.35
N ILE A 196 17.86 -1.86 -14.82
CA ILE A 196 17.09 -1.21 -15.87
C ILE A 196 17.15 -2.05 -17.16
N GLU A 197 18.33 -2.49 -17.57
CA GLU A 197 18.51 -3.30 -18.78
C GLU A 197 17.80 -4.66 -18.66
N ALA A 198 17.92 -5.32 -17.50
CA ALA A 198 17.23 -6.58 -17.25
C ALA A 198 15.69 -6.43 -17.33
N LEU A 199 15.13 -5.36 -16.77
CA LEU A 199 13.70 -5.07 -16.87
C LEU A 199 13.28 -4.73 -18.30
N GLN A 200 14.06 -3.93 -19.02
CA GLN A 200 13.78 -3.60 -20.43
C GLN A 200 13.75 -4.85 -21.30
N ARG A 201 14.67 -5.80 -21.10
CA ARG A 201 14.64 -7.10 -21.80
C ARG A 201 13.38 -7.90 -21.48
N LYS A 202 12.96 -7.93 -20.21
CA LYS A 202 11.71 -8.61 -19.80
C LYS A 202 10.48 -7.96 -20.41
N ILE A 203 10.42 -6.62 -20.45
CA ILE A 203 9.33 -5.87 -21.07
C ILE A 203 9.17 -6.25 -22.55
N SER A 204 10.28 -6.32 -23.30
CA SER A 204 10.24 -6.69 -24.72
C SER A 204 9.80 -8.14 -24.98
N ALA A 205 9.88 -9.01 -23.97
CA ALA A 205 9.54 -10.43 -24.08
C ALA A 205 8.16 -10.77 -23.46
N ASP A 206 7.54 -9.85 -22.73
CA ASP A 206 6.24 -10.03 -22.10
C ASP A 206 5.12 -9.54 -23.04
N SER A 207 3.93 -10.12 -22.92
CA SER A 207 2.76 -9.78 -23.73
C SER A 207 1.57 -9.28 -22.90
N ASP A 208 1.63 -9.44 -21.57
CA ASP A 208 0.56 -8.98 -20.68
C ASP A 208 0.70 -7.46 -20.43
N PRO A 209 -0.27 -6.64 -20.86
CA PRO A 209 -0.21 -5.18 -20.71
C PRO A 209 -0.10 -4.73 -19.25
N GLN A 210 -0.69 -5.46 -18.30
CA GLN A 210 -0.63 -5.10 -16.88
C GLN A 210 0.77 -5.33 -16.31
N ARG A 211 1.39 -6.46 -16.65
CA ARG A 211 2.77 -6.76 -16.25
C ARG A 211 3.77 -5.81 -16.88
N ILE A 212 3.60 -5.52 -18.17
CA ILE A 212 4.42 -4.53 -18.89
C ILE A 212 4.33 -3.15 -18.20
N SER A 213 3.13 -2.68 -17.90
CA SER A 213 2.92 -1.41 -17.21
C SER A 213 3.62 -1.38 -15.84
N GLY A 214 3.52 -2.46 -15.06
CA GLY A 214 4.21 -2.60 -13.78
C GLY A 214 5.73 -2.53 -13.91
N MET A 215 6.30 -3.23 -14.89
CA MET A 215 7.74 -3.20 -15.16
C MET A 215 8.21 -1.83 -15.69
N LEU A 216 7.44 -1.16 -16.55
CA LEU A 216 7.74 0.19 -17.03
C LEU A 216 7.76 1.21 -15.88
N ALA A 217 6.77 1.13 -14.98
CA ALA A 217 6.76 1.94 -13.77
C ALA A 217 7.99 1.67 -12.89
N GLU A 218 8.47 0.43 -12.84
CA GLU A 218 9.69 0.07 -12.12
C GLU A 218 10.95 0.64 -12.78
N VAL A 219 11.09 0.51 -14.11
CA VAL A 219 12.19 1.13 -14.87
C VAL A 219 12.24 2.63 -14.62
N LYS A 220 11.09 3.31 -14.69
CA LYS A 220 11.00 4.75 -14.43
C LYS A 220 11.51 5.10 -13.03
N ARG A 221 11.14 4.32 -12.01
CA ARG A 221 11.63 4.54 -10.63
C ARG A 221 13.15 4.37 -10.52
N TYR A 222 13.72 3.33 -11.12
CA TYR A 222 15.18 3.14 -11.16
C TYR A 222 15.87 4.31 -11.88
N GLN A 223 15.30 4.81 -12.97
CA GLN A 223 15.83 5.96 -13.71
C GLN A 223 15.77 7.26 -12.88
N ASP A 224 14.64 7.52 -12.22
CA ASP A 224 14.44 8.68 -11.36
C ASP A 224 15.45 8.66 -10.20
N ASP A 225 15.61 7.51 -9.53
CA ASP A 225 16.59 7.31 -8.46
C ASP A 225 18.04 7.43 -8.93
N LYS A 226 18.38 6.81 -10.07
CA LYS A 226 19.69 6.94 -10.71
C LYS A 226 20.03 8.40 -11.02
N SER A 227 19.04 9.17 -11.51
CA SER A 227 19.21 10.60 -11.82
C SER A 227 19.50 11.42 -10.57
N ILE A 228 18.77 11.18 -9.47
CA ILE A 228 19.02 11.85 -8.18
C ILE A 228 20.43 11.54 -7.68
N LEU A 229 20.83 10.26 -7.70
CA LEU A 229 22.17 9.83 -7.28
C LEU A 229 23.26 10.49 -8.14
N LYS A 230 23.07 10.52 -9.46
CA LYS A 230 24.01 11.16 -10.39
C LYS A 230 24.17 12.65 -10.10
N GLN A 231 23.07 13.39 -9.91
CA GLN A 231 23.12 14.82 -9.58
C GLN A 231 23.91 15.08 -8.30
N TYR A 232 23.67 14.28 -7.26
CA TYR A 232 24.38 14.37 -6.00
C TYR A 232 25.88 14.12 -6.17
N VAL A 233 26.26 13.04 -6.86
CA VAL A 233 27.67 12.67 -7.10
C VAL A 233 28.41 13.72 -7.92
N GLU A 234 27.75 14.32 -8.92
CA GLU A 234 28.39 15.26 -9.85
C GLU A 234 28.42 16.71 -9.33
N ASN A 235 27.45 17.13 -8.52
CA ASN A 235 27.23 18.54 -8.22
C ASN A 235 27.07 18.88 -6.72
N ASP A 236 27.10 17.89 -5.83
CA ASP A 236 26.78 18.06 -4.39
C ASP A 236 25.43 18.76 -4.15
N GLN A 237 24.49 18.57 -5.08
CA GLN A 237 23.14 19.10 -5.03
C GLN A 237 22.19 18.22 -5.82
N VAL A 238 20.90 18.35 -5.55
CA VAL A 238 19.82 17.70 -6.31
C VAL A 238 18.74 18.71 -6.63
N VAL A 239 18.09 18.55 -7.78
CA VAL A 239 16.92 19.34 -8.16
C VAL A 239 15.67 18.53 -7.91
N ASP A 240 14.76 19.07 -7.11
CA ASP A 240 13.48 18.46 -6.82
C ASP A 240 12.34 19.46 -7.00
N ASN A 241 11.35 19.13 -7.83
CA ASN A 241 10.23 20.01 -8.18
C ASN A 241 10.68 21.45 -8.56
N GLY A 242 11.80 21.56 -9.29
CA GLY A 242 12.39 22.84 -9.70
C GLY A 242 13.21 23.56 -8.60
N LYS A 243 13.22 23.04 -7.37
CA LYS A 243 14.02 23.58 -6.25
C LYS A 243 15.38 22.90 -6.18
N VAL A 244 16.44 23.69 -6.09
CA VAL A 244 17.79 23.18 -5.84
C VAL A 244 17.98 22.94 -4.35
N ILE A 245 18.33 21.71 -3.99
CA ILE A 245 18.67 21.30 -2.63
C ILE A 245 20.17 21.00 -2.61
N LYS A 246 20.92 21.80 -1.85
CA LYS A 246 22.37 21.65 -1.72
C LYS A 246 22.71 20.81 -0.48
N ILE A 247 23.91 20.24 -0.51
CA ILE A 247 24.48 19.52 0.62
C ILE A 247 24.55 20.39 1.87
N GLN A 248 24.27 19.78 3.02
CA GLN A 248 24.39 20.38 4.34
C GLN A 248 25.33 19.52 5.17
N SER A 249 26.19 20.16 5.97
CA SER A 249 27.04 19.45 6.92
C SER A 249 26.23 19.12 8.18
N GLU A 250 26.14 17.83 8.52
CA GLU A 250 25.62 17.38 9.80
C GLU A 250 26.78 16.87 10.66
N VAL A 251 26.82 17.32 11.91
CA VAL A 251 27.77 16.82 12.90
C VAL A 251 27.14 15.60 13.56
N VAL A 252 27.76 14.44 13.37
CA VAL A 252 27.41 13.21 14.06
C VAL A 252 28.31 13.10 15.30
N PRO A 253 27.74 13.19 16.52
CA PRO A 253 28.51 13.09 17.76
C PRO A 253 29.24 11.75 17.85
N ALA A 254 30.37 11.76 18.55
CA ALA A 254 31.05 10.51 18.91
C ALA A 254 30.15 9.65 19.81
N LEU A 255 30.01 8.37 19.50
CA LEU A 255 29.23 7.42 20.30
C LEU A 255 29.96 6.98 21.58
N SER A 256 31.29 7.14 21.64
CA SER A 256 32.13 6.90 22.83
C SER A 256 33.47 7.63 22.72
N ASP A 257 34.25 7.67 23.81
CA ASP A 257 35.53 8.40 23.90
C ASP A 257 36.58 7.97 22.85
N ASN A 258 36.43 6.78 22.27
CA ASN A 258 37.32 6.25 21.23
C ASN A 258 36.84 6.56 19.80
N HIS A 259 35.65 7.13 19.62
CA HIS A 259 35.12 7.53 18.32
C HIS A 259 35.37 9.02 18.08
N GLN A 260 35.74 9.38 16.85
CA GLN A 260 35.84 10.78 16.46
C GLN A 260 34.47 11.32 16.05
N THR A 261 34.24 12.61 16.28
CA THR A 261 33.09 13.32 15.71
C THR A 261 33.21 13.30 14.18
N VAL A 262 32.15 12.91 13.49
CA VAL A 262 32.13 12.82 12.02
C VAL A 262 31.25 13.93 11.48
N VAL A 263 31.78 14.75 10.56
CA VAL A 263 30.97 15.69 9.79
C VAL A 263 30.57 15.01 8.50
N ARG A 264 29.27 14.75 8.32
CA ARG A 264 28.75 14.12 7.10
C ARG A 264 28.12 15.15 6.19
N PRO A 265 28.44 15.13 4.88
CA PRO A 265 27.79 15.99 3.92
C PRO A 265 26.53 15.26 3.44
N LEU A 266 25.37 15.90 3.60
CA LEU A 266 24.08 15.23 3.41
C LEU A 266 22.99 16.09 2.78
N ILE A 267 22.10 15.41 2.08
CA ILE A 267 20.86 15.96 1.54
C ILE A 267 19.71 15.11 2.05
N ARG A 268 18.75 15.76 2.73
CA ARG A 268 17.52 15.12 3.22
C ARG A 268 16.35 15.56 2.35
N MET A 269 15.77 14.62 1.61
CA MET A 269 14.58 14.82 0.80
C MET A 269 13.40 14.15 1.49
N GLN A 270 12.81 14.84 2.47
CA GLN A 270 11.75 14.28 3.32
C GLN A 270 10.54 13.78 2.51
N GLU A 271 10.10 14.56 1.52
CA GLU A 271 8.96 14.19 0.66
C GLU A 271 9.18 12.89 -0.13
N LYS A 272 10.45 12.54 -0.39
CA LYS A 272 10.83 11.30 -1.11
C LYS A 272 11.36 10.20 -0.20
N ASN A 273 11.44 10.43 1.11
CA ASN A 273 12.10 9.55 2.07
C ASN A 273 13.54 9.16 1.65
N ILE A 274 14.30 10.12 1.09
CA ILE A 274 15.69 9.90 0.65
C ILE A 274 16.65 10.69 1.53
N ILE A 275 17.73 10.02 1.93
CA ILE A 275 18.93 10.66 2.51
C ILE A 275 20.10 10.30 1.62
N LEU A 276 20.79 11.31 1.09
CA LEU A 276 22.04 11.14 0.36
C LEU A 276 23.18 11.55 1.29
N THR A 277 24.20 10.70 1.38
CA THR A 277 25.44 10.94 2.13
C THR A 277 26.58 10.19 1.46
N ARG A 278 27.82 10.56 1.78
CA ARG A 278 29.01 9.78 1.41
C ARG A 278 29.32 8.76 2.51
N ILE A 279 29.75 7.56 2.11
CA ILE A 279 30.23 6.53 3.05
C ILE A 279 31.50 7.01 3.76
N ASN A 280 32.43 7.59 2.98
CA ASN A 280 33.66 8.19 3.49
C ASN A 280 33.60 9.71 3.24
N PRO A 281 33.24 10.53 4.25
CA PRO A 281 33.02 11.96 4.09
C PRO A 281 34.30 12.82 4.12
N GLN A 282 35.47 12.26 3.76
CA GLN A 282 36.74 13.01 3.72
C GLN A 282 36.74 14.13 2.67
#